data_AF-A0A2E7EWB2-F1
#
_entry.id   AF-A0A2E7EWB2-F1
#
_cell.length_a   1.000
_cell.length_b   1.000
_cell.length_c   1.000
_cell.angle_alpha   90.00
_cell.angle_beta   90.00
_cell.angle_gamma   90.00
#
_symmetry.space_group_name_H-M   'P 1'
#
loop_
_entity.id
_entity.type
_entity.pdbx_description
1 polymer ?
#
loop_
_entity_poly.entity_id
_entity_poly.type
_entity_poly.pdbx_seq_one_letter_code
_entity_poly.pdbx_strand_id
1 'polypeptide(L)'
;MFLNKVAGALLAVLLVLLALPTLSDIIFGKGGHHGGHHEEEAHSLNERFAASYAYYLPVEEGAGGAEVEEEVFDLGAMLAMASVEDGASSFRSKCSSCHNAEDPGVNGAGPALHDVVGRAFAAADGFGGYSGTLASMEGEWDYEALDAFLLNPRGYVNGTAMSFAGLRRDPERMNVIAYLASQSPNAPPFPAPLPAEEEMAAEVEVDVEAPQGEALEEAAEDLAEAGNDAAAAVAEEAAGLVEQVEDAADEAVEDATEAADEAVNGRRGPTNH
;
A
#
# COMPACT_ATOMS: atom_id res chain seq x y z
N MET A 1 -64.51 5.67 6.42
CA MET A 1 -63.64 5.86 7.61
C MET A 1 -62.50 4.85 7.74
N PHE A 2 -62.64 3.60 7.30
CA PHE A 2 -61.55 2.60 7.38
C PHE A 2 -60.37 2.89 6.43
N LEU A 3 -60.65 3.37 5.22
CA LEU A 3 -59.63 3.68 4.21
C LEU A 3 -58.66 4.79 4.67
N ASN A 4 -59.18 5.84 5.33
CA ASN A 4 -58.35 6.94 5.85
C ASN A 4 -57.44 6.48 6.99
N LYS A 5 -57.85 5.47 7.77
CA LYS A 5 -57.04 4.87 8.83
C LYS A 5 -55.90 4.03 8.27
N VAL A 6 -56.16 3.25 7.22
CA VAL A 6 -55.13 2.45 6.53
C VAL A 6 -54.14 3.36 5.80
N ALA A 7 -54.62 4.38 5.09
CA ALA A 7 -53.77 5.37 4.43
C ALA A 7 -52.89 6.12 5.44
N GLY A 8 -53.43 6.50 6.61
CA GLY A 8 -52.66 7.13 7.67
C GLY A 8 -51.57 6.23 8.26
N ALA A 9 -51.87 4.94 8.47
CA ALA A 9 -50.88 3.98 8.97
C ALA A 9 -49.73 3.75 7.98
N LEU A 10 -50.05 3.63 6.68
CA LEU A 10 -49.03 3.47 5.64
C LEU A 10 -48.14 4.71 5.52
N LEU A 11 -48.72 5.91 5.61
CA LEU A 11 -47.97 7.16 5.55
C LEU A 11 -47.07 7.34 6.77
N ALA A 12 -47.54 6.97 7.97
CA ALA A 12 -46.72 7.00 9.18
C ALA A 12 -45.53 6.04 9.10
N VAL A 13 -45.74 4.81 8.62
CA VAL A 13 -44.63 3.84 8.42
C VAL A 13 -43.64 4.36 7.37
N LEU A 14 -44.13 4.89 6.26
CA LEU A 14 -43.28 5.45 5.20
C LEU A 14 -42.45 6.64 5.70
N LEU A 15 -43.04 7.52 6.51
CA LEU A 15 -42.35 8.68 7.07
C LEU A 15 -41.26 8.25 8.06
N VAL A 16 -41.53 7.25 8.91
CA VAL A 16 -40.52 6.68 9.80
C VAL A 16 -39.36 6.07 9.00
N LEU A 17 -39.65 5.31 7.93
CA LEU A 17 -38.61 4.71 7.09
C LEU A 17 -37.74 5.74 6.38
N LEU A 18 -38.28 6.89 5.97
CA LEU A 18 -37.51 7.99 5.37
C LEU A 18 -36.78 8.85 6.41
N ALA A 19 -37.32 8.95 7.63
CA ALA A 19 -36.72 9.72 8.71
C ALA A 19 -35.51 9.02 9.36
N LEU A 20 -35.48 7.69 9.40
CA LEU A 20 -34.38 6.92 9.98
C LEU A 20 -33.00 7.20 9.31
N PRO A 21 -32.84 7.19 7.98
CA PRO A 21 -31.55 7.50 7.34
C PRO A 21 -31.17 8.98 7.51
N THR A 22 -32.13 9.90 7.40
CA THR A 22 -31.84 11.35 7.58
C THR A 22 -31.43 11.69 9.01
N LEU A 23 -32.03 11.03 10.01
CA LEU A 23 -31.62 11.18 11.41
C LEU A 23 -30.23 10.57 11.66
N SER A 24 -29.90 9.45 10.99
CA SER A 24 -28.56 8.88 11.02
C SER A 24 -27.53 9.84 10.42
N ASP A 25 -27.84 10.47 9.28
CA ASP A 25 -26.96 11.47 8.65
C ASP A 25 -26.81 12.74 9.50
N ILE A 26 -27.82 13.12 10.30
CA ILE A 26 -27.71 14.29 11.19
C ILE A 26 -26.88 13.97 12.45
N ILE A 27 -27.01 12.76 13.00
CA ILE A 27 -26.31 12.36 14.22
C ILE A 27 -24.86 11.94 13.93
N PHE A 28 -24.62 11.29 12.79
CA PHE A 28 -23.32 10.74 12.42
C PHE A 28 -22.65 11.48 11.24
N GLY A 29 -23.38 12.34 10.51
CA GLY A 29 -22.82 13.20 9.47
C GLY A 29 -22.40 14.56 10.02
N LYS A 30 -21.13 14.67 10.40
CA LYS A 30 -20.47 15.94 10.68
C LYS A 30 -20.17 16.67 9.35
N GLY A 31 -21.01 17.67 9.01
CA GLY A 31 -20.81 18.79 8.05
C GLY A 31 -20.64 18.40 6.56
N GLY A 32 -21.54 18.70 5.60
CA GLY A 32 -22.07 20.00 5.18
C GLY A 32 -21.01 20.79 4.37
N HIS A 33 -21.17 21.26 3.14
CA HIS A 33 -22.27 21.38 2.18
C HIS A 33 -21.69 21.77 0.81
N HIS A 34 -22.36 21.44 -0.29
CA HIS A 34 -22.04 21.90 -1.64
C HIS A 34 -22.29 23.40 -1.85
N GLY A 35 -21.47 24.04 -2.69
CA GLY A 35 -21.96 25.08 -3.62
C GLY A 35 -21.08 26.33 -3.77
N GLY A 36 -20.52 26.52 -4.98
CA GLY A 36 -19.98 27.82 -5.42
C GLY A 36 -18.97 27.69 -6.57
N HIS A 37 -19.42 27.83 -7.81
CA HIS A 37 -18.56 28.02 -8.98
C HIS A 37 -17.77 29.32 -8.87
N HIS A 38 -16.44 29.31 -8.97
CA HIS A 38 -15.57 30.33 -9.58
C HIS A 38 -14.23 29.63 -9.81
N GLU A 39 -13.90 29.32 -11.06
CA GLU A 39 -12.97 30.07 -11.91
C GLU A 39 -11.64 29.33 -12.02
N GLU A 40 -11.27 29.15 -13.27
CA GLU A 40 -10.06 28.58 -13.83
C GLU A 40 -8.78 29.07 -13.13
N GLU A 41 -8.20 28.24 -12.28
CA GLU A 41 -6.79 28.37 -11.91
C GLU A 41 -6.13 27.00 -12.09
N ALA A 42 -5.21 26.95 -13.06
CA ALA A 42 -4.39 25.80 -13.35
C ALA A 42 -3.43 25.58 -12.17
N HIS A 43 -3.93 24.95 -11.11
CA HIS A 43 -3.08 24.39 -10.07
C HIS A 43 -2.17 23.36 -10.73
N SER A 44 -0.87 23.59 -10.59
CA SER A 44 0.15 22.68 -11.08
C SER A 44 -0.16 21.26 -10.58
N LEU A 45 0.17 20.23 -11.36
CA LEU A 45 -0.01 18.84 -10.94
C LEU A 45 0.55 18.62 -9.53
N ASN A 46 1.68 19.27 -9.19
CA ASN A 46 2.29 19.26 -7.85
C ASN A 46 1.36 19.76 -6.72
N GLU A 47 0.55 20.80 -6.94
CA GLU A 47 -0.40 21.26 -5.91
C GLU A 47 -1.60 20.34 -5.76
N ARG A 48 -2.00 19.65 -6.84
CA ARG A 48 -3.03 18.61 -6.76
C ARG A 48 -2.50 17.34 -6.09
N PHE A 49 -1.22 17.01 -6.28
CA PHE A 49 -0.52 16.01 -5.48
C PHE A 49 -0.46 16.44 -4.01
N ALA A 50 -0.03 17.67 -3.69
CA ALA A 50 -0.06 18.15 -2.31
C ALA A 50 -1.46 18.07 -1.66
N ALA A 51 -2.52 18.39 -2.40
CA ALA A 51 -3.90 18.36 -1.90
C ALA A 51 -4.52 16.94 -1.81
N SER A 52 -4.01 15.96 -2.57
CA SER A 52 -4.52 14.58 -2.53
C SER A 52 -3.79 13.67 -1.55
N TYR A 53 -2.57 14.06 -1.15
CA TYR A 53 -1.70 13.29 -0.25
C TYR A 53 -1.58 13.92 1.16
N ALA A 54 -2.10 15.12 1.39
CA ALA A 54 -2.20 15.69 2.73
C ALA A 54 -3.45 15.17 3.46
N TYR A 55 -3.31 14.08 4.22
CA TYR A 55 -4.25 13.74 5.28
C TYR A 55 -4.10 14.74 6.43
N TYR A 56 -4.69 15.94 6.28
CA TYR A 56 -4.87 16.86 7.41
C TYR A 56 -6.00 16.33 8.29
N LEU A 57 -5.65 15.67 9.40
CA LEU A 57 -6.52 15.68 10.57
C LEU A 57 -6.44 17.09 11.17
N PRO A 58 -7.54 17.85 11.25
CA PRO A 58 -7.54 19.04 12.07
C PRO A 58 -7.39 18.59 13.53
N VAL A 59 -6.17 18.75 14.07
CA VAL A 59 -5.97 18.76 15.51
C VAL A 59 -6.72 19.98 16.02
N GLU A 60 -7.90 19.75 16.59
CA GLU A 60 -8.48 20.77 17.45
C GLU A 60 -7.50 21.01 18.58
N GLU A 61 -7.06 22.26 18.65
CA GLU A 61 -6.15 22.82 19.64
C GLU A 61 -6.62 22.42 21.05
N GLY A 62 -6.03 21.35 21.56
CA GLY A 62 -6.59 20.60 22.67
C GLY A 62 -5.57 19.72 23.36
N ALA A 63 -4.50 20.37 23.84
CA ALA A 63 -3.64 19.93 24.95
C ALA A 63 -3.12 18.47 24.93
N GLY A 64 -1.87 18.31 24.52
CA GLY A 64 -1.07 17.14 24.86
C GLY A 64 0.03 16.91 23.85
N GLY A 65 1.23 17.42 24.14
CA GLY A 65 2.41 17.16 23.33
C GLY A 65 2.74 15.67 23.33
N ALA A 66 2.51 15.04 22.18
CA ALA A 66 3.23 13.87 21.73
C ALA A 66 3.78 14.26 20.37
N GLU A 67 5.10 14.27 20.23
CA GLU A 67 5.75 14.38 18.93
C GLU A 67 5.27 13.20 18.09
N VAL A 68 4.62 13.51 16.96
CA VAL A 68 4.28 12.52 15.95
C VAL A 68 5.55 12.41 15.10
N GLU A 69 6.29 11.31 15.26
CA GLU A 69 7.30 10.91 14.27
C GLU A 69 6.56 10.77 12.93
N GLU A 70 6.83 11.70 12.01
CA GLU A 70 6.32 11.67 10.66
C GLU A 70 7.11 10.60 9.90
N GLU A 71 6.57 9.38 9.78
CA GLU A 71 7.14 8.36 8.89
C GLU A 71 7.11 8.89 7.45
N VAL A 72 8.22 9.49 7.01
CA VAL A 72 8.39 9.96 5.64
C VAL A 72 8.47 8.73 4.73
N PHE A 73 7.58 8.64 3.74
CA PHE A 73 7.65 7.57 2.74
C PHE A 73 8.89 7.75 1.86
N ASP A 74 9.90 6.91 2.08
CA ASP A 74 11.11 6.86 1.25
C ASP A 74 10.95 5.85 0.10
N LEU A 75 10.63 6.37 -1.08
CA LEU A 75 10.49 5.58 -2.31
C LEU A 75 11.80 4.86 -2.69
N GLY A 76 12.96 5.49 -2.47
CA GLY A 76 14.27 4.92 -2.81
C GLY A 76 14.61 3.72 -1.94
N ALA A 77 14.43 3.83 -0.62
CA ALA A 77 14.60 2.71 0.30
C ALA A 77 13.64 1.55 -0.04
N MET A 78 12.38 1.88 -0.30
CA MET A 78 11.34 0.88 -0.59
C MET A 78 11.59 0.13 -1.91
N LEU A 79 12.04 0.82 -2.96
CA LEU A 79 12.43 0.20 -4.23
C LEU A 79 13.71 -0.62 -4.09
N ALA A 80 14.67 -0.19 -3.26
CA ALA A 80 15.90 -0.94 -3.01
C ALA A 80 15.61 -2.30 -2.31
N MET A 81 14.54 -2.38 -1.52
CA MET A 81 14.10 -3.61 -0.84
C MET A 81 13.13 -4.46 -1.68
N ALA A 82 12.74 -4.00 -2.88
CA ALA A 82 11.72 -4.66 -3.69
C ALA A 82 12.18 -6.00 -4.29
N SER A 83 11.25 -6.95 -4.37
CA SER A 83 11.43 -8.28 -4.97
C SER A 83 10.86 -8.32 -6.39
N VAL A 84 11.75 -8.47 -7.38
CA VAL A 84 11.38 -8.60 -8.80
C VAL A 84 10.53 -9.85 -9.05
N GLU A 85 10.81 -10.96 -8.37
CA GLU A 85 10.07 -12.22 -8.54
C GLU A 85 8.62 -12.10 -8.02
N ASP A 86 8.45 -11.49 -6.85
CA ASP A 86 7.11 -11.21 -6.32
C ASP A 86 6.37 -10.19 -7.20
N GLY A 87 7.12 -9.25 -7.77
CA GLY A 87 6.63 -8.30 -8.77
C GLY A 87 6.08 -8.99 -10.00
N ALA A 88 6.84 -9.94 -10.56
CA ALA A 88 6.44 -10.75 -11.71
C ALA A 88 5.17 -11.56 -11.40
N SER A 89 5.09 -12.13 -10.18
CA SER A 89 3.91 -12.88 -9.72
C SER A 89 2.67 -12.00 -9.60
N SER A 90 2.81 -10.81 -9.02
CA SER A 90 1.74 -9.80 -8.93
C SER A 90 1.30 -9.31 -10.30
N PHE A 91 2.25 -9.00 -11.18
CA PHE A 91 1.99 -8.58 -12.56
C PHE A 91 1.21 -9.66 -13.32
N ARG A 92 1.64 -10.92 -13.26
CA ARG A 92 0.95 -12.04 -13.88
C ARG A 92 -0.50 -12.12 -13.41
N SER A 93 -0.73 -11.94 -12.11
CA SER A 93 -2.06 -12.10 -11.52
C SER A 93 -3.00 -10.92 -11.80
N LYS A 94 -2.47 -9.71 -11.93
CA LYS A 94 -3.27 -8.47 -11.90
C LYS A 94 -3.22 -7.65 -13.18
N CYS A 95 -2.19 -7.82 -14.00
CA CYS A 95 -1.89 -6.97 -15.15
C CYS A 95 -1.87 -7.75 -16.48
N SER A 96 -1.46 -9.02 -16.46
CA SER A 96 -1.18 -9.80 -17.68
C SER A 96 -2.40 -10.08 -18.57
N SER A 97 -3.62 -9.96 -18.03
CA SER A 97 -4.85 -10.08 -18.82
C SER A 97 -5.04 -8.94 -19.82
N CYS A 98 -4.40 -7.79 -19.57
CA CYS A 98 -4.51 -6.60 -20.40
C CYS A 98 -3.19 -6.20 -21.05
N HIS A 99 -2.07 -6.49 -20.40
CA HIS A 99 -0.75 -6.00 -20.77
C HIS A 99 0.28 -7.11 -20.93
N ASN A 100 1.24 -6.91 -21.84
CA ASN A 100 2.44 -7.73 -21.96
C ASN A 100 3.65 -6.87 -21.56
N ALA A 101 4.46 -7.33 -20.59
CA ALA A 101 5.67 -6.64 -20.15
C ALA A 101 6.97 -7.21 -20.78
N GLU A 102 6.92 -8.41 -21.36
CA GLU A 102 8.11 -9.12 -21.84
C GLU A 102 8.35 -8.90 -23.33
N ASP A 103 7.29 -8.89 -24.15
CA ASP A 103 7.39 -8.75 -25.59
C ASP A 103 7.17 -7.30 -26.04
N PRO A 104 8.17 -6.65 -26.66
CA PRO A 104 7.99 -5.31 -27.20
C PRO A 104 6.92 -5.29 -28.30
N GLY A 105 6.01 -4.32 -28.22
CA GLY A 105 4.99 -4.06 -29.24
C GLY A 105 3.76 -4.99 -29.23
N VAL A 106 3.67 -5.94 -28.29
CA VAL A 106 2.47 -6.79 -28.14
C VAL A 106 1.41 -6.06 -27.32
N ASN A 107 0.56 -5.33 -28.02
CA ASN A 107 -0.59 -4.63 -27.43
C ASN A 107 -1.79 -5.57 -27.25
N GLY A 108 -2.58 -5.35 -26.19
CA GLY A 108 -3.79 -6.09 -25.88
C GLY A 108 -4.96 -5.15 -25.55
N ALA A 109 -5.70 -5.47 -24.48
CA ALA A 109 -6.69 -4.54 -23.94
C ALA A 109 -6.04 -3.26 -23.40
N GLY A 110 -4.78 -3.35 -22.95
CA GLY A 110 -3.90 -2.23 -22.67
C GLY A 110 -2.64 -2.24 -23.56
N PRO A 111 -1.84 -1.17 -23.53
CA PRO A 111 -0.57 -1.08 -24.25
C PRO A 111 0.47 -2.10 -23.74
N ALA A 112 1.44 -2.44 -24.59
CA ALA A 112 2.64 -3.16 -24.15
C ALA A 112 3.40 -2.35 -23.08
N LEU A 113 3.89 -3.02 -22.05
CA LEU A 113 4.61 -2.45 -20.91
C LEU A 113 6.11 -2.76 -20.90
N HIS A 114 6.61 -3.49 -21.89
CA HIS A 114 8.06 -3.57 -22.14
C HIS A 114 8.60 -2.15 -22.37
N ASP A 115 9.71 -1.79 -21.71
CA ASP A 115 10.29 -0.45 -21.74
C ASP A 115 9.27 0.65 -21.41
N VAL A 116 8.53 0.47 -20.31
CA VAL A 116 7.57 1.47 -19.82
C VAL A 116 8.22 2.45 -18.85
N VAL A 117 9.19 2.03 -18.05
CA VAL A 117 9.83 2.91 -17.05
C VAL A 117 10.71 3.91 -17.78
N GLY A 118 10.46 5.21 -17.58
CA GLY A 118 11.08 6.31 -18.34
C GLY A 118 10.47 6.54 -19.72
N ARG A 119 9.39 5.84 -20.10
CA ARG A 119 8.70 6.10 -21.36
C ARG A 119 7.68 7.22 -21.20
N ALA A 120 7.60 8.10 -22.20
CA ALA A 120 6.59 9.14 -22.26
C ALA A 120 5.16 8.59 -22.09
N PHE A 121 4.30 9.39 -21.46
CA PHE A 121 2.89 9.04 -21.32
C PHE A 121 2.24 8.80 -22.69
N ALA A 122 1.37 7.79 -22.74
CA ALA A 122 0.62 7.42 -23.93
C ALA A 122 1.48 7.15 -25.20
N ALA A 123 2.73 6.70 -25.05
CA ALA A 123 3.68 6.58 -26.16
C ALA A 123 4.02 5.13 -26.59
N ALA A 124 3.29 4.11 -26.10
CA ALA A 124 3.54 2.73 -26.56
C ALA A 124 3.21 2.58 -28.06
N ASP A 125 4.16 2.01 -28.80
CA ASP A 125 4.07 1.85 -30.24
C ASP A 125 2.84 1.04 -30.67
N GLY A 126 2.09 1.59 -31.64
CA GLY A 126 0.94 0.91 -32.24
C GLY A 126 -0.30 0.80 -31.34
N PHE A 127 -0.29 1.36 -30.12
CA PHE A 127 -1.49 1.40 -29.27
C PHE A 127 -2.25 2.72 -29.46
N GLY A 128 -3.45 2.65 -30.05
CA GLY A 128 -4.31 3.83 -30.25
C GLY A 128 -5.42 4.00 -29.21
N GLY A 129 -5.53 3.08 -28.25
CA GLY A 129 -6.67 2.98 -27.31
C GLY A 129 -6.55 3.82 -26.04
N TYR A 130 -5.70 4.85 -26.01
CA TYR A 130 -5.54 5.69 -24.82
C TYR A 130 -6.79 6.52 -24.53
N SER A 131 -7.11 6.70 -23.25
CA SER A 131 -8.09 7.73 -22.83
C SER A 131 -7.58 9.11 -23.21
N GLY A 132 -8.49 10.00 -23.61
CA GLY A 132 -8.13 11.37 -24.01
C GLY A 132 -7.35 12.14 -22.95
N THR A 133 -7.64 11.91 -21.66
CA THR A 133 -6.92 12.54 -20.55
C THR A 133 -5.47 12.07 -20.44
N LEU A 134 -5.23 10.75 -20.46
CA LEU A 134 -3.87 10.21 -20.47
C LEU A 134 -3.08 10.63 -21.72
N ALA A 135 -3.73 10.67 -22.89
CA ALA A 135 -3.10 11.08 -24.13
C ALA A 135 -2.70 12.57 -24.18
N SER A 136 -3.31 13.42 -23.34
CA SER A 136 -2.97 14.84 -23.23
C SER A 136 -1.94 15.14 -22.15
N MET A 137 -1.54 14.15 -21.34
CA MET A 137 -0.54 14.36 -20.29
C MET A 137 0.86 14.48 -20.90
N GLU A 138 1.66 15.38 -20.33
CA GLU A 138 3.07 15.57 -20.65
C GLU A 138 3.92 14.93 -19.55
N GLY A 139 5.11 14.44 -19.91
CA GLY A 139 6.01 13.75 -18.99
C GLY A 139 6.18 12.26 -19.31
N GLU A 140 6.74 11.53 -18.37
CA GLU A 140 7.15 10.13 -18.50
C GLU A 140 6.75 9.30 -17.29
N TRP A 141 6.72 7.98 -17.47
CA TRP A 141 6.51 7.02 -16.39
C TRP A 141 7.79 6.84 -15.57
N ASP A 142 8.12 7.84 -14.76
CA ASP A 142 9.10 7.71 -13.68
C ASP A 142 8.55 6.87 -12.51
N TYR A 143 9.38 6.64 -11.49
CA TYR A 143 9.05 5.76 -10.38
C TYR A 143 7.92 6.34 -9.52
N GLU A 144 7.90 7.65 -9.33
CA GLU A 144 6.92 8.41 -8.58
C GLU A 144 5.55 8.38 -9.28
N ALA A 145 5.52 8.63 -10.59
CA ALA A 145 4.32 8.56 -11.41
C ALA A 145 3.75 7.14 -11.45
N LEU A 146 4.61 6.13 -11.56
CA LEU A 146 4.21 4.73 -11.51
C LEU A 146 3.62 4.36 -10.15
N ASP A 147 4.27 4.74 -9.04
CA ASP A 147 3.77 4.49 -7.69
C ASP A 147 2.38 5.11 -7.48
N ALA A 148 2.25 6.39 -7.79
CA ALA A 148 1.02 7.15 -7.63
C ALA A 148 -0.11 6.62 -8.54
N PHE A 149 0.20 6.31 -9.80
CA PHE A 149 -0.78 5.74 -10.73
C PHE A 149 -1.20 4.34 -10.32
N LEU A 150 -0.27 3.47 -9.90
CA LEU A 150 -0.58 2.11 -9.49
C LEU A 150 -1.34 2.08 -8.16
N LEU A 151 -1.16 3.06 -7.26
CA LEU A 151 -1.94 3.18 -6.03
C LEU A 151 -3.43 3.40 -6.33
N ASN A 152 -3.74 4.36 -7.20
CA ASN A 152 -5.11 4.67 -7.59
C ASN A 152 -5.19 5.25 -9.02
N PRO A 153 -5.35 4.40 -10.05
CA PRO A 153 -5.29 4.87 -11.44
C PRO A 153 -6.36 5.91 -11.78
N ARG A 154 -7.57 5.75 -11.23
CA ARG A 154 -8.69 6.68 -11.46
C ARG A 154 -8.52 7.99 -10.69
N GLY A 155 -7.80 7.96 -9.56
CA GLY A 155 -7.43 9.15 -8.80
C GLY A 155 -6.33 9.94 -9.50
N TYR A 156 -5.32 9.25 -10.02
CA TYR A 156 -4.17 9.86 -10.71
C TYR A 156 -4.56 10.39 -12.10
N VAL A 157 -5.21 9.56 -12.93
CA VAL A 157 -5.76 9.98 -14.23
C VAL A 157 -7.27 9.87 -14.21
N ASN A 158 -7.94 11.00 -13.96
CA ASN A 158 -9.39 11.06 -14.04
C ASN A 158 -9.86 10.70 -15.47
N GLY A 159 -10.84 9.79 -15.57
CA GLY A 159 -11.33 9.31 -16.86
C GLY A 159 -10.40 8.34 -17.60
N THR A 160 -9.39 7.77 -16.93
CA THR A 160 -8.57 6.70 -17.51
C THR A 160 -9.42 5.54 -18.00
N ALA A 161 -9.07 4.99 -19.17
CA ALA A 161 -9.70 3.80 -19.74
C ALA A 161 -9.28 2.51 -19.02
N MET A 162 -8.22 2.55 -18.20
CA MET A 162 -7.74 1.40 -17.45
C MET A 162 -8.70 1.06 -16.30
N SER A 163 -9.45 -0.03 -16.44
CA SER A 163 -10.35 -0.50 -15.38
C SER A 163 -9.61 -1.35 -14.34
N PHE A 164 -8.76 -0.69 -13.56
CA PHE A 164 -8.04 -1.29 -12.44
C PHE A 164 -8.31 -0.54 -11.15
N ALA A 165 -8.38 -1.26 -10.02
CA ALA A 165 -8.68 -0.67 -8.71
C ALA A 165 -7.46 -0.01 -8.04
N GLY A 166 -6.25 -0.42 -8.45
CA GLY A 166 -5.00 -0.02 -7.83
C GLY A 166 -4.43 -1.10 -6.89
N LEU A 167 -3.19 -0.87 -6.47
CA LEU A 167 -2.39 -1.71 -5.57
C LEU A 167 -2.17 -0.93 -4.27
N ARG A 168 -2.95 -1.25 -3.24
CA ARG A 168 -2.93 -0.45 -1.99
C ARG A 168 -1.76 -0.74 -1.06
N ARG A 169 -1.11 -1.89 -1.22
CA ARG A 169 0.01 -2.29 -0.36
C ARG A 169 1.29 -1.78 -0.99
N ASP A 170 2.04 -0.97 -0.25
CA ASP A 170 3.27 -0.37 -0.76
C ASP A 170 4.29 -1.43 -1.19
N PRO A 171 4.60 -2.49 -0.39
CA PRO A 171 5.51 -3.53 -0.84
C PRO A 171 5.08 -4.21 -2.14
N GLU A 172 3.77 -4.42 -2.33
CA GLU A 172 3.24 -5.01 -3.57
C GLU A 172 3.45 -4.09 -4.77
N ARG A 173 3.24 -2.78 -4.61
CA ARG A 173 3.52 -1.79 -5.67
C ARG A 173 4.98 -1.74 -6.01
N MET A 174 5.85 -1.65 -5.01
CA MET A 174 7.30 -1.57 -5.21
C MET A 174 7.83 -2.79 -5.96
N ASN A 175 7.35 -3.98 -5.60
CA ASN A 175 7.69 -5.21 -6.30
C ASN A 175 7.27 -5.16 -7.77
N VAL A 176 6.05 -4.71 -8.07
CA VAL A 176 5.57 -4.55 -9.46
C VAL A 176 6.40 -3.51 -10.22
N ILE A 177 6.73 -2.37 -9.61
CA ILE A 177 7.55 -1.33 -10.23
C ILE A 177 8.96 -1.84 -10.52
N ALA A 178 9.57 -2.56 -9.57
CA ALA A 178 10.88 -3.18 -9.76
C ALA A 178 10.87 -4.22 -10.89
N TYR A 179 9.80 -5.01 -11.01
CA TYR A 179 9.62 -5.91 -12.15
C TYR A 179 9.47 -5.15 -13.47
N LEU A 180 8.67 -4.08 -13.53
CA LEU A 180 8.56 -3.27 -14.74
C LEU A 180 9.89 -2.61 -15.13
N ALA A 181 10.68 -2.18 -14.15
CA ALA A 181 12.03 -1.67 -14.38
C ALA A 181 12.94 -2.77 -14.95
N SER A 182 12.85 -4.01 -14.46
CA SER A 182 13.62 -5.14 -15.02
C SER A 182 13.19 -5.50 -16.46
N GLN A 183 11.98 -5.14 -16.86
CA GLN A 183 11.47 -5.27 -18.25
C GLN A 183 11.70 -4.01 -19.10
N SER A 184 12.42 -3.02 -18.57
CA SER A 184 12.67 -1.74 -19.23
C SER A 184 14.18 -1.53 -19.40
N PRO A 185 14.74 -1.89 -20.57
CA PRO A 185 16.18 -1.76 -20.82
C PRO A 185 16.74 -0.35 -20.62
N ASN A 186 15.90 0.69 -20.78
CA ASN A 186 16.28 2.09 -20.61
C ASN A 186 15.82 2.69 -19.28
N ALA A 187 15.41 1.87 -18.30
CA ALA A 187 14.97 2.37 -17.01
C ALA A 187 16.08 3.22 -16.34
N PRO A 188 15.75 4.41 -15.81
CA PRO A 188 16.68 5.16 -14.97
C PRO A 188 17.01 4.35 -13.71
N PRO A 189 18.17 4.58 -13.07
CA PRO A 189 18.47 3.95 -11.79
C PRO A 189 17.40 4.31 -10.75
N PHE A 190 17.14 3.41 -9.79
CA PHE A 190 16.27 3.73 -8.67
C PHE A 190 16.76 4.99 -7.94
N PRO A 191 15.84 5.81 -7.42
CA PRO A 191 16.21 6.96 -6.60
C PRO A 191 17.01 6.49 -5.38
N ALA A 192 18.00 7.28 -4.97
CA ALA A 192 18.74 7.00 -3.75
C ALA A 192 17.78 7.09 -2.55
N PRO A 193 17.93 6.20 -1.55
CA PRO A 193 17.25 6.37 -0.27
C PRO A 193 17.54 7.75 0.30
N LEU A 194 16.56 8.31 1.01
CA LEU A 194 16.76 9.52 1.79
C LEU A 194 17.86 9.26 2.82
N PRO A 195 18.74 10.24 3.08
CA PRO A 195 19.76 10.10 4.10
C PRO A 195 19.10 9.77 5.44
N ALA A 196 19.64 8.79 6.16
CA ALA A 196 19.19 8.48 7.51
C ALA A 196 19.27 9.76 8.37
N GLU A 197 18.32 9.93 9.30
CA GLU A 197 18.20 11.16 10.11
C GLU A 197 19.50 11.53 10.85
N GLU A 198 20.37 10.54 11.11
CA GLU A 198 21.71 10.73 11.69
C GLU A 198 22.68 11.50 10.77
N GLU A 199 22.53 11.41 9.44
CA GLU A 199 23.38 12.13 8.47
C GLU A 199 22.81 13.51 8.11
N MET A 200 21.49 13.72 8.21
CA MET A 200 20.90 15.07 8.12
C MET A 200 21.27 15.95 9.33
N ALA A 201 21.52 15.36 10.49
CA ALA A 201 22.05 16.06 11.66
C ALA A 201 23.53 16.46 11.48
N ALA A 202 24.30 15.72 10.67
CA ALA A 202 25.72 15.98 10.44
C ALA A 202 25.97 17.06 9.36
N GLU A 203 25.07 17.26 8.40
CA GLU A 203 25.24 18.23 7.31
C GLU A 203 24.74 19.66 7.63
N VAL A 204 24.14 19.90 8.81
CA VAL A 204 23.73 21.24 9.28
C VAL A 204 24.77 21.90 10.21
N GLU A 205 26.01 21.39 10.25
CA GLU A 205 27.12 22.14 10.87
C GLU A 205 27.67 23.21 9.92
N VAL A 206 27.11 24.41 10.08
CA VAL A 206 27.65 25.68 9.59
C VAL A 206 29.05 25.95 10.18
N ASP A 207 29.99 26.31 9.31
CA ASP A 207 31.29 26.96 9.57
C ASP A 207 31.40 27.64 10.95
N VAL A 208 32.01 26.97 11.93
CA VAL A 208 32.76 27.62 13.02
C VAL A 208 34.01 26.79 13.34
N GLU A 209 35.15 27.45 13.20
CA GLU A 209 36.52 26.97 13.38
C GLU A 209 36.77 26.11 14.64
N ALA A 210 37.51 25.01 14.46
CA ALA A 210 37.96 24.06 15.48
C ALA A 210 38.87 24.68 16.57
N PRO A 211 39.09 23.99 17.72
CA PRO A 211 40.22 23.03 17.74
C PRO A 211 40.05 21.75 18.61
N GLN A 212 40.47 20.63 18.01
CA GLN A 212 41.32 19.52 18.48
C GLN A 212 41.27 19.02 19.93
N GLY A 213 41.17 17.69 20.08
CA GLY A 213 41.93 16.95 21.11
C GLY A 213 41.26 15.70 21.70
N GLU A 214 41.67 14.53 21.22
CA GLU A 214 41.95 13.31 22.01
C GLU A 214 40.90 12.83 23.02
N ALA A 215 40.02 11.90 22.60
CA ALA A 215 39.45 10.85 23.48
C ALA A 215 38.69 9.80 22.63
N LEU A 216 39.42 9.04 21.82
CA LEU A 216 38.91 7.88 21.09
C LEU A 216 39.90 6.74 21.31
N GLU A 217 39.79 6.05 22.46
CA GLU A 217 40.29 4.66 22.60
C GLU A 217 39.89 3.92 23.90
N GLU A 218 39.10 4.50 24.81
CA GLU A 218 38.76 3.81 26.09
C GLU A 218 37.27 3.41 26.24
N ALA A 219 36.40 3.71 25.27
CA ALA A 219 34.97 3.35 25.33
C ALA A 219 34.56 2.18 24.40
N ALA A 220 35.52 1.56 23.70
CA ALA A 220 35.27 0.50 22.74
C ALA A 220 35.37 -0.92 23.33
N GLU A 221 35.91 -1.09 24.55
CA GLU A 221 36.06 -2.42 25.17
C GLU A 221 34.90 -2.81 26.11
N ASP A 222 34.09 -1.87 26.58
CA ASP A 222 32.95 -2.16 27.50
C ASP A 222 31.62 -2.49 26.79
N LEU A 223 31.49 -2.23 25.47
CA LEU A 223 30.26 -2.54 24.71
C LEU A 223 30.26 -3.90 24.01
N ALA A 224 31.40 -4.59 23.93
CA ALA A 224 31.49 -5.91 23.30
C ALA A 224 30.99 -7.04 24.22
N GLU A 225 31.05 -6.86 25.54
CA GLU A 225 30.64 -7.89 26.51
C GLU A 225 29.12 -7.87 26.77
N ALA A 226 28.45 -6.71 26.64
CA ALA A 226 26.99 -6.59 26.80
C ALA A 226 26.18 -7.15 25.62
N GLY A 227 26.76 -7.21 24.40
CA GLY A 227 26.08 -7.71 23.21
C GLY A 227 26.00 -9.24 23.13
N ASN A 228 26.95 -9.94 23.74
CA ASN A 228 27.05 -11.39 23.64
C ASN A 228 26.10 -12.13 24.62
N ASP A 229 25.79 -11.50 25.76
CA ASP A 229 24.83 -12.02 26.73
C ASP A 229 23.37 -11.88 26.24
N ALA A 230 23.06 -10.82 25.50
CA ALA A 230 21.74 -10.61 24.90
C ALA A 230 21.47 -11.61 23.75
N ALA A 231 22.48 -11.94 22.93
CA ALA A 231 22.35 -12.91 21.85
C ALA A 231 22.16 -14.35 22.35
N ALA A 232 22.77 -14.71 23.48
CA ALA A 232 22.60 -16.03 24.09
C ALA A 232 21.20 -16.23 24.68
N ALA A 233 20.63 -15.19 25.30
CA ALA A 233 19.28 -15.25 25.87
C ALA A 233 18.19 -15.41 24.81
N VAL A 234 18.32 -14.70 23.67
CA VAL A 234 17.35 -14.79 22.56
C VAL A 234 17.42 -16.14 21.83
N ALA A 235 18.60 -16.77 21.78
CA ALA A 235 18.75 -18.10 21.20
C ALA A 235 18.10 -19.20 22.07
N GLU A 236 18.13 -19.07 23.40
CA GLU A 236 17.49 -20.01 24.32
C GLU A 236 15.95 -19.87 24.30
N GLU A 237 15.44 -18.64 24.20
CA GLU A 237 14.01 -18.37 24.06
C GLU A 237 13.45 -18.87 22.71
N ALA A 238 14.22 -18.69 21.63
CA ALA A 238 13.86 -19.21 20.30
C ALA A 238 13.83 -20.75 20.26
N ALA A 239 14.73 -21.43 20.97
CA ALA A 239 14.74 -22.89 21.05
C ALA A 239 13.50 -23.43 21.79
N GLY A 240 13.08 -22.78 22.87
CA GLY A 240 11.86 -23.18 23.61
C GLY A 240 10.57 -22.97 22.83
N LEU A 241 10.53 -21.96 21.95
CA LEU A 241 9.40 -21.71 21.05
C LEU A 241 9.32 -22.75 19.92
N VAL A 242 10.45 -23.23 19.41
CA VAL A 242 10.47 -24.29 18.40
C VAL A 242 9.92 -25.60 18.99
N GLU A 243 10.33 -25.97 20.21
CA GLU A 243 9.85 -27.19 20.88
C GLU A 243 8.35 -27.13 21.19
N GLN A 244 7.82 -25.96 21.60
CA GLN A 244 6.38 -25.77 21.77
C GLN A 244 5.58 -25.87 20.47
N VAL A 245 6.14 -25.43 19.34
CA VAL A 245 5.49 -25.50 18.03
C VAL A 245 5.53 -26.93 17.49
N GLU A 246 6.59 -27.69 17.77
CA GLU A 246 6.68 -29.10 17.41
C GLU A 246 5.71 -29.96 18.24
N ASP A 247 5.62 -29.76 19.56
CA ASP A 247 4.66 -30.48 20.42
C ASP A 247 3.20 -30.17 20.04
N ALA A 248 2.89 -28.90 19.74
CA ALA A 248 1.55 -28.50 19.31
C ALA A 248 1.19 -29.06 17.91
N ALA A 249 2.19 -29.28 17.05
CA ALA A 249 2.00 -29.89 15.74
C ALA A 249 1.74 -31.39 15.87
N ASP A 250 2.43 -32.10 16.76
CA ASP A 250 2.22 -33.54 16.98
C ASP A 250 0.86 -33.82 17.64
N GLU A 251 0.44 -33.00 18.61
CA GLU A 251 -0.89 -33.11 19.24
C GLU A 251 -2.03 -32.87 18.22
N ALA A 252 -1.85 -31.89 17.32
CA ALA A 252 -2.81 -31.62 16.25
C ALA A 252 -2.88 -32.75 15.21
N VAL A 253 -1.77 -33.45 14.97
CA VAL A 253 -1.73 -34.61 14.08
C VAL A 253 -2.39 -35.82 14.73
N GLU A 254 -2.18 -36.05 16.03
CA GLU A 254 -2.84 -37.13 16.78
C GLU A 254 -4.37 -36.97 16.81
N ASP A 255 -4.87 -35.76 17.14
CA ASP A 255 -6.30 -35.44 17.17
C ASP A 255 -6.96 -35.59 15.77
N ALA A 256 -6.24 -35.22 14.71
CA ALA A 256 -6.70 -35.42 13.34
C ALA A 256 -6.74 -36.91 12.93
N THR A 257 -5.84 -37.74 13.46
CA THR A 257 -5.84 -39.19 13.19
C THR A 257 -6.91 -39.93 13.98
N GLU A 258 -7.21 -39.54 15.22
CA GLU A 258 -8.27 -40.12 16.03
C GLU A 258 -9.66 -39.78 15.45
N ALA A 259 -9.86 -38.54 15.02
CA ALA A 259 -11.08 -38.12 14.32
C ALA A 259 -11.28 -38.86 12.98
N ALA A 260 -10.19 -39.21 12.30
CA ALA A 260 -10.24 -40.00 11.06
C ALA A 260 -10.55 -41.49 11.32
N ASP A 261 -10.02 -42.09 12.39
CA ASP A 261 -10.31 -43.49 12.73
C ASP A 261 -11.76 -43.65 13.24
N GLU A 262 -12.28 -42.70 14.01
CA GLU A 262 -13.67 -42.72 14.47
C GLU A 262 -14.68 -42.60 13.30
N ALA A 263 -14.35 -41.81 12.28
CA ALA A 263 -15.14 -41.69 11.05
C ALA A 263 -15.13 -42.96 10.19
N VAL A 264 -14.06 -43.76 10.28
CA VAL A 264 -13.87 -45.01 9.51
C VAL A 264 -14.46 -46.23 10.25
N ASN A 265 -14.28 -46.34 11.57
CA ASN A 265 -14.79 -47.46 12.38
C ASN A 265 -16.23 -47.27 12.87
N GLY A 266 -16.73 -46.05 13.02
CA GLY A 266 -18.12 -45.76 13.42
C GLY A 266 -19.19 -46.17 12.40
N ARG A 267 -18.80 -46.56 11.18
CA ARG A 267 -19.72 -46.98 10.10
C ARG A 267 -19.89 -48.50 9.99
N ARG A 268 -19.25 -49.30 10.85
CA ARG A 268 -19.48 -50.76 10.94
C ARG A 268 -20.42 -51.09 12.10
N GLY A 269 -21.71 -50.76 11.93
CA GLY A 269 -22.77 -51.29 12.79
C GLY A 269 -22.90 -52.82 12.67
N PRO A 270 -23.44 -53.52 13.68
CA PRO A 270 -23.38 -54.97 13.79
C PRO A 270 -24.12 -55.67 12.66
N THR A 271 -23.42 -56.53 11.92
CA THR A 271 -24.01 -57.45 10.95
C THR A 271 -24.83 -58.49 11.70
N ASN A 272 -26.16 -58.36 11.64
CA ASN A 272 -27.07 -59.39 12.13
C ASN A 272 -27.22 -60.51 11.09
N HIS A 273 -27.11 -61.74 11.57
CA HIS A 273 -27.37 -63.02 10.88
C HIS A 273 -28.80 -63.12 10.34
#